data_AF-A0A453CKY4-F1
#
_entry.id   AF-A0A453CKY4-F1
#
_cell.length_a   1.000
_cell.length_b   1.000
_cell.length_c   1.000
_cell.angle_alpha   90.00
_cell.angle_beta   90.00
_cell.angle_gamma   90.00
#
_symmetry.space_group_name_H-M   'P 1'
#
loop_
_entity.id
_entity.type
_entity.pdbx_description
1 polymer ?
#
loop_
_entity_poly.entity_id
_entity_poly.type
_entity_poly.pdbx_seq_one_letter_code
_entity_poly.pdbx_strand_id
1 'polypeptide(L)'
;MHATSCFIRPDVCAFISDHRFDRDCCWRSGVKLLPIECHSSNDFRITREAVVAAYESATSNGVRVKGILITNPSNPLGTTADRATLAMLATFATEHRVHLICDEIYAGSVFAKPEYVSIAEVIERDAPGADRDLIHIAYSLSKDFGLPGFRVGIVYSYNDAVVACARKMSSFGLVSSQTQLFLAKMLGDEEFMARFLRESARRLAARHEMFTSGLREVGIGCLGGNAGLFSWMDLRGMLREKTAEAELELWRVIIRKVKLNVSPGTSFHCGEPGWFRVCHANMDDETMGVALSRIRDFVRQHQQQKAKAQRWAARGHLHLSLQRHGAMASQYHALSSPMAALLSPQSPLVHAAS
;
A
#
# COMPACT_ATOMS: atom_id res chain seq x y z
N MET A 1 -17.49 -3.71 4.21
CA MET A 1 -17.97 -2.34 4.55
C MET A 1 -18.78 -2.27 5.86
N HIS A 2 -19.48 -3.33 6.30
CA HIS A 2 -20.22 -3.31 7.58
C HIS A 2 -19.60 -4.14 8.72
N ALA A 3 -18.53 -4.90 8.46
CA ALA A 3 -17.90 -5.76 9.45
C ALA A 3 -17.40 -4.96 10.68
N THR A 4 -16.70 -3.84 10.47
CA THR A 4 -16.15 -3.00 11.55
C THR A 4 -17.22 -2.48 12.53
N SER A 5 -18.43 -2.20 12.06
CA SER A 5 -19.54 -1.75 12.90
C SER A 5 -20.05 -2.83 13.87
N CYS A 6 -19.80 -4.11 13.59
CA CYS A 6 -20.14 -5.21 14.49
C CYS A 6 -19.15 -5.34 15.65
N PHE A 7 -17.91 -4.88 15.46
CA PHE A 7 -16.81 -5.07 16.39
C PHE A 7 -16.51 -3.82 17.23
N ILE A 8 -16.80 -2.63 16.69
CA ILE A 8 -16.21 -1.39 17.23
C ILE A 8 -17.27 -0.26 17.33
N ARG A 9 -17.77 -0.02 18.54
CA ARG A 9 -18.27 1.32 18.98
C ARG A 9 -17.11 2.32 18.85
N PRO A 10 -17.32 3.65 18.67
CA PRO A 10 -16.25 4.58 18.25
C PRO A 10 -15.00 4.48 19.16
N ASP A 11 -14.04 3.67 18.71
CA ASP A 11 -12.81 3.24 19.39
C ASP A 11 -11.82 2.78 18.28
N VAL A 12 -10.56 2.52 18.63
CA VAL A 12 -9.45 2.45 17.66
C VAL A 12 -9.09 1.02 17.28
N CYS A 13 -8.73 0.80 16.01
CA CYS A 13 -8.22 -0.45 15.46
C CYS A 13 -6.76 -0.26 15.01
N ALA A 14 -5.87 -1.16 15.40
CA ALA A 14 -4.54 -1.25 14.78
C ALA A 14 -4.68 -1.94 13.42
N PHE A 15 -3.95 -1.49 12.42
CA PHE A 15 -4.05 -2.03 11.06
C PHE A 15 -2.71 -2.00 10.35
N ILE A 16 -2.61 -2.84 9.34
CA ILE A 16 -1.47 -2.86 8.42
C ILE A 16 -1.86 -2.06 7.18
N SER A 17 -0.91 -1.27 6.70
CA SER A 17 -0.96 -0.37 5.55
C SER A 17 -1.80 -0.86 4.35
N ASP A 18 -3.08 -0.49 4.31
CA ASP A 18 -3.92 -0.55 3.11
C ASP A 18 -4.78 0.71 3.00
N HIS A 19 -4.55 1.48 1.93
CA HIS A 19 -5.29 2.70 1.57
C HIS A 19 -6.83 2.58 1.57
N ARG A 20 -7.40 1.37 1.44
CA ARG A 20 -8.85 1.19 1.43
C ARG A 20 -9.45 1.29 2.83
N PHE A 21 -8.68 0.95 3.86
CA PHE A 21 -9.22 0.86 5.22
C PHE A 21 -9.58 2.25 5.77
N ASP A 22 -8.88 3.32 5.41
CA ASP A 22 -9.23 4.68 5.87
C ASP A 22 -10.68 5.03 5.53
N ARG A 23 -11.08 4.79 4.28
CA ARG A 23 -12.45 5.08 3.85
C ARG A 23 -13.44 4.04 4.38
N ASP A 24 -13.09 2.76 4.25
CA ASP A 24 -14.03 1.66 4.46
C ASP A 24 -14.27 1.38 5.96
N CYS A 25 -13.30 1.69 6.83
CA CYS A 25 -13.39 1.53 8.27
C CYS A 25 -13.78 2.84 8.95
N CYS A 26 -13.10 3.96 8.71
CA CYS A 26 -13.18 5.13 9.59
C CYS A 26 -14.47 5.95 9.40
N TRP A 27 -14.91 6.16 8.16
CA TRP A 27 -15.87 7.23 7.85
C TRP A 27 -17.20 7.11 8.60
N ARG A 28 -17.83 5.94 8.57
CA ARG A 28 -19.17 5.75 9.18
C ARG A 28 -19.11 5.22 10.61
N SER A 29 -18.03 4.54 10.99
CA SER A 29 -17.92 3.91 12.32
C SER A 29 -17.28 4.82 13.37
N GLY A 30 -16.54 5.85 12.94
CA GLY A 30 -15.72 6.67 13.83
C GLY A 30 -14.47 5.94 14.34
N VAL A 31 -14.17 4.74 13.84
CA VAL A 31 -12.95 4.00 14.16
C VAL A 31 -11.74 4.78 13.68
N LYS A 32 -10.72 4.89 14.54
CA LYS A 32 -9.40 5.36 14.12
C LYS A 32 -8.52 4.17 13.78
N LEU A 33 -7.61 4.39 12.84
CA LEU A 33 -6.69 3.40 12.33
C LEU A 33 -5.27 3.78 12.80
N LEU A 34 -4.58 2.86 13.48
CA LEU A 34 -3.18 3.02 13.91
C LEU A 34 -2.26 2.09 13.11
N PRO A 35 -1.25 2.61 12.40
CA PRO A 35 -0.40 1.80 11.55
C PRO A 35 0.53 0.90 12.38
N ILE A 36 0.70 -0.33 11.90
CA ILE A 36 1.80 -1.21 12.31
C ILE A 36 2.92 -1.02 11.27
N GLU A 37 4.01 -0.38 11.69
CA GLU A 37 5.13 -0.05 10.81
C GLU A 37 5.80 -1.32 10.26
N CYS A 38 6.02 -1.34 8.95
CA CYS A 38 6.71 -2.41 8.23
C CYS A 38 7.75 -1.79 7.31
N HIS A 39 8.93 -2.41 7.20
CA HIS A 39 10.08 -1.81 6.53
C HIS A 39 10.64 -2.71 5.43
N SER A 40 11.25 -2.10 4.41
CA SER A 40 11.88 -2.82 3.31
C SER A 40 13.09 -3.65 3.72
N SER A 41 13.69 -3.39 4.90
CA SER A 41 14.83 -4.14 5.43
C SER A 41 14.52 -5.62 5.72
N ASN A 42 13.24 -5.95 5.94
CA ASN A 42 12.77 -7.32 6.16
C ASN A 42 11.66 -7.71 5.18
N ASP A 43 11.66 -7.13 3.97
CA ASP A 43 10.65 -7.35 2.94
C ASP A 43 9.22 -7.00 3.39
N PHE A 44 9.08 -5.99 4.25
CA PHE A 44 7.82 -5.51 4.84
C PHE A 44 7.09 -6.57 5.67
N ARG A 45 7.81 -7.55 6.22
CA ARG A 45 7.22 -8.56 7.09
C ARG A 45 6.79 -7.96 8.42
N ILE A 46 5.64 -8.41 8.89
CA ILE A 46 5.10 -8.05 10.20
C ILE A 46 5.94 -8.74 11.27
N THR A 47 6.43 -7.96 12.23
CA THR A 47 7.20 -8.48 13.36
C THR A 47 6.43 -8.33 14.66
N ARG A 48 6.74 -9.15 15.65
CA ARG A 48 6.12 -9.06 16.98
C ARG A 48 6.43 -7.71 17.62
N GLU A 49 7.66 -7.22 17.43
CA GLU A 49 8.13 -5.95 17.96
C GLU A 49 7.31 -4.78 17.42
N ALA A 50 7.01 -4.77 16.12
CA ALA A 50 6.18 -3.73 15.51
C ALA A 50 4.74 -3.76 16.04
N VAL A 51 4.15 -4.95 16.20
CA VAL A 51 2.79 -5.12 16.76
C VAL A 51 2.73 -4.63 18.21
N VAL A 52 3.69 -5.05 19.04
CA VAL A 52 3.80 -4.63 20.44
C VAL A 52 4.00 -3.12 20.53
N ALA A 53 4.93 -2.55 19.77
CA ALA A 53 5.21 -1.11 19.78
C ALA A 53 3.98 -0.28 19.39
N ALA A 54 3.24 -0.71 18.36
CA ALA A 54 1.99 -0.04 17.96
C ALA A 54 0.92 -0.11 19.07
N TYR A 55 0.78 -1.28 19.71
CA TYR A 55 -0.17 -1.47 20.81
C TYR A 55 0.20 -0.67 22.07
N GLU A 56 1.47 -0.67 22.47
CA GLU A 56 1.97 0.08 23.63
C GLU A 56 1.91 1.60 23.40
N SER A 57 2.24 2.05 22.19
CA SER A 57 2.06 3.46 21.80
C SER A 57 0.60 3.87 21.88
N ALA A 58 -0.33 3.05 21.40
CA ALA A 58 -1.76 3.33 21.50
C ALA A 58 -2.21 3.42 22.98
N THR A 59 -1.88 2.40 23.76
CA THR A 59 -2.34 2.29 25.16
C THR A 59 -1.75 3.38 26.05
N SER A 60 -0.47 3.74 25.87
CA SER A 60 0.17 4.86 26.59
C SER A 60 -0.44 6.22 26.26
N ASN A 61 -0.97 6.40 25.05
CA ASN A 61 -1.73 7.59 24.66
C ASN A 61 -3.21 7.55 25.08
N GLY A 62 -3.60 6.61 25.95
CA GLY A 62 -4.97 6.45 26.43
C GLY A 62 -5.93 5.90 25.37
N VAL A 63 -5.41 5.35 24.29
CA VAL A 63 -6.20 4.80 23.19
C VAL A 63 -6.46 3.32 23.41
N ARG A 64 -7.74 2.93 23.46
CA ARG A 64 -8.14 1.53 23.58
C ARG A 64 -8.15 0.84 22.22
N VAL A 65 -7.20 -0.08 22.00
CA VAL A 65 -7.13 -0.93 20.81
C VAL A 65 -8.20 -2.03 20.89
N LYS A 66 -8.99 -2.21 19.82
CA LYS A 66 -10.03 -3.25 19.73
C LYS A 66 -9.67 -4.43 18.86
N GLY A 67 -8.77 -4.23 17.92
CA GLY A 67 -8.38 -5.29 17.00
C GLY A 67 -7.19 -4.93 16.14
N ILE A 68 -6.71 -5.96 15.45
CA ILE A 68 -5.70 -5.92 14.40
C ILE A 68 -6.39 -6.32 13.11
N LEU A 69 -6.25 -5.49 12.07
CA LEU A 69 -6.73 -5.78 10.72
C LEU A 69 -5.54 -6.00 9.79
N ILE A 70 -5.48 -7.19 9.18
CA ILE A 70 -4.45 -7.56 8.21
C ILE A 70 -5.08 -7.94 6.87
N THR A 71 -4.31 -7.84 5.79
CA THR A 71 -4.67 -8.35 4.47
C THR A 71 -3.71 -9.47 4.09
N ASN A 72 -4.19 -10.68 3.86
CA ASN A 72 -3.38 -11.84 3.51
C ASN A 72 -4.06 -12.69 2.42
N PRO A 73 -3.54 -12.75 1.18
CA PRO A 73 -2.32 -12.08 0.69
C PRO A 73 -2.40 -10.55 0.70
N SER A 74 -1.27 -9.90 0.91
CA SER A 74 -1.18 -8.46 1.19
C SER A 74 -1.45 -7.57 -0.03
N ASN A 75 -2.20 -6.49 0.21
CA ASN A 75 -2.29 -5.32 -0.65
C ASN A 75 -1.69 -4.13 0.14
N PRO A 76 -0.61 -3.48 -0.34
CA PRO A 76 -0.14 -3.47 -1.73
C PRO A 76 1.03 -4.41 -2.08
N LEU A 77 1.52 -5.22 -1.13
CA LEU A 77 2.79 -5.92 -1.28
C LEU A 77 2.78 -7.06 -2.30
N GLY A 78 1.64 -7.75 -2.45
CA GLY A 78 1.53 -8.94 -3.32
C GLY A 78 2.20 -10.18 -2.73
N THR A 79 2.35 -10.22 -1.40
CA THR A 79 3.00 -11.30 -0.65
C THR A 79 2.02 -12.02 0.26
N THR A 80 2.19 -13.32 0.44
CA THR A 80 1.50 -14.11 1.47
C THR A 80 2.22 -13.98 2.81
N ALA A 81 1.48 -13.86 3.91
CA ALA A 81 2.03 -14.00 5.25
C ALA A 81 2.41 -15.46 5.52
N ASP A 82 3.51 -15.69 6.22
CA ASP A 82 3.91 -17.03 6.63
C ASP A 82 3.15 -17.50 7.89
N ARG A 83 3.16 -18.82 8.11
CA ARG A 83 2.49 -19.47 9.25
C ARG A 83 2.92 -18.89 10.60
N ALA A 84 4.21 -18.62 10.79
CA ALA A 84 4.71 -18.14 12.08
C ALA A 84 4.21 -16.72 12.36
N THR A 85 4.18 -15.85 11.36
CA THR A 85 3.59 -14.51 11.49
C THR A 85 2.09 -14.58 11.82
N LEU A 86 1.31 -15.43 11.13
CA LEU A 86 -0.12 -15.57 11.42
C LEU A 86 -0.38 -16.16 12.83
N ALA A 87 0.40 -17.16 13.25
CA ALA A 87 0.29 -17.76 14.59
C ALA A 87 0.66 -16.75 15.69
N MET A 88 1.69 -15.92 15.44
CA MET A 88 2.08 -14.83 16.34
C MET A 88 0.93 -13.81 16.51
N LEU A 89 0.27 -13.41 15.42
CA LEU A 89 -0.86 -12.49 15.47
C LEU A 89 -2.07 -13.08 16.22
N ALA A 90 -2.41 -14.36 15.98
CA ALA A 90 -3.51 -15.04 16.67
C ALA A 90 -3.24 -15.16 18.18
N THR A 91 -2.00 -15.48 18.54
CA THR A 91 -1.55 -15.55 19.95
C THR A 91 -1.64 -14.17 20.60
N PHE A 92 -1.08 -13.14 19.95
CA PHE A 92 -1.13 -11.77 20.44
C PHE A 92 -2.58 -11.27 20.64
N ALA A 93 -3.46 -11.55 19.67
CA ALA A 93 -4.88 -11.19 19.76
C ALA A 93 -5.55 -11.80 21.00
N THR A 94 -5.23 -13.07 21.30
CA THR A 94 -5.71 -13.78 22.49
C THR A 94 -5.16 -13.19 23.78
N GLU A 95 -3.84 -12.99 23.86
CA GLU A 95 -3.14 -12.43 25.03
C GLU A 95 -3.68 -11.06 25.42
N HIS A 96 -3.95 -10.21 24.43
CA HIS A 96 -4.39 -8.83 24.63
C HIS A 96 -5.91 -8.65 24.56
N ARG A 97 -6.68 -9.73 24.34
CA ARG A 97 -8.15 -9.72 24.18
C ARG A 97 -8.62 -8.70 23.13
N VAL A 98 -7.95 -8.68 21.99
CA VAL A 98 -8.28 -7.86 20.82
C VAL A 98 -8.67 -8.76 19.66
N HIS A 99 -9.53 -8.27 18.76
CA HIS A 99 -9.94 -9.02 17.58
C HIS A 99 -8.82 -9.12 16.53
N LEU A 100 -8.71 -10.23 15.82
CA LEU A 100 -7.91 -10.36 14.59
C LEU A 100 -8.84 -10.51 13.40
N ILE A 101 -8.81 -9.54 12.50
CA ILE A 101 -9.57 -9.58 11.25
C ILE A 101 -8.57 -9.81 10.11
N CYS A 102 -8.74 -10.92 9.40
CA CYS A 102 -7.94 -11.27 8.22
C CYS A 102 -8.77 -11.03 6.97
N ASP A 103 -8.42 -10.00 6.19
CA ASP A 103 -8.94 -9.81 4.84
C ASP A 103 -8.19 -10.75 3.88
N GLU A 104 -8.86 -11.83 3.50
CA GLU A 104 -8.34 -12.91 2.65
C GLU A 104 -8.81 -12.77 1.18
N ILE A 105 -9.22 -11.57 0.76
CA ILE A 105 -9.77 -11.28 -0.58
C ILE A 105 -8.87 -11.71 -1.76
N TYR A 106 -7.57 -11.87 -1.53
CA TYR A 106 -6.61 -12.29 -2.56
C TYR A 106 -6.25 -13.79 -2.47
N ALA A 107 -6.89 -14.58 -1.62
CA ALA A 107 -6.57 -16.00 -1.39
C ALA A 107 -6.47 -16.82 -2.70
N GLY A 108 -7.41 -16.62 -3.63
CA GLY A 108 -7.41 -17.29 -4.94
C GLY A 108 -6.44 -16.74 -5.98
N SER A 109 -5.58 -15.77 -5.63
CA SER A 109 -4.64 -15.12 -6.56
C SER A 109 -3.18 -15.50 -6.32
N VAL A 110 -2.91 -16.49 -5.48
CA VAL A 110 -1.55 -16.99 -5.26
C VAL A 110 -1.10 -17.81 -6.47
N PHE A 111 0.07 -17.45 -7.00
CA PHE A 111 0.57 -17.97 -8.28
C PHE A 111 1.99 -18.56 -8.18
N ALA A 112 2.67 -18.40 -7.04
CA ALA A 112 3.99 -18.95 -6.78
C ALA A 112 4.14 -19.38 -5.32
N LYS A 113 5.21 -20.13 -5.01
CA LYS A 113 5.56 -20.47 -3.62
C LYS A 113 6.01 -19.24 -2.84
N PRO A 114 5.83 -19.22 -1.50
CA PRO A 114 5.15 -20.22 -0.68
C PRO A 114 3.65 -20.31 -0.98
N GLU A 115 3.04 -21.44 -0.64
CA GLU A 115 1.59 -21.63 -0.80
C GLU A 115 0.83 -20.72 0.16
N TYR A 116 -0.40 -20.38 -0.24
CA TYR A 116 -1.33 -19.64 0.61
C TYR A 116 -1.66 -20.44 1.87
N VAL A 117 -1.75 -19.75 3.00
CA VAL A 117 -2.26 -20.30 4.25
C VAL A 117 -3.30 -19.34 4.81
N SER A 118 -4.51 -19.85 5.07
CA SER A 118 -5.56 -19.09 5.75
C SER A 118 -5.34 -19.08 7.25
N ILE A 119 -5.79 -18.01 7.92
CA ILE A 119 -5.83 -17.97 9.40
C ILE A 119 -6.64 -19.13 9.98
N ALA A 120 -7.64 -19.65 9.25
CA ALA A 120 -8.44 -20.80 9.67
C ALA A 120 -7.59 -22.07 9.87
N GLU A 121 -6.60 -22.31 9.03
CA GLU A 121 -5.69 -23.45 9.19
C GLU A 121 -4.71 -23.24 10.35
N VAL A 122 -4.25 -22.00 10.53
CA VAL A 122 -3.24 -21.63 11.52
C VAL A 122 -3.79 -21.80 12.93
N ILE A 123 -5.01 -21.33 13.20
CA ILE A 123 -5.63 -21.48 14.53
C ILE A 123 -5.91 -22.94 14.90
N GLU A 124 -5.98 -23.85 13.93
CA GLU A 124 -6.16 -25.28 14.18
C GLU A 124 -4.85 -26.01 14.44
N ARG A 125 -3.78 -25.66 13.69
CA ARG A 125 -2.52 -26.43 13.69
C ARG A 125 -1.37 -25.77 14.42
N ASP A 126 -1.24 -24.46 14.27
CA ASP A 126 -0.07 -23.69 14.67
C ASP A 126 -0.33 -22.87 15.96
N ALA A 127 -1.58 -22.47 16.20
CA ALA A 127 -2.02 -21.72 17.39
C ALA A 127 -3.32 -22.30 18.01
N PRO A 128 -3.34 -23.59 18.43
CA PRO A 128 -4.55 -24.25 18.93
C PRO A 128 -5.13 -23.64 20.21
N GLY A 129 -4.35 -22.84 20.94
CA GLY A 129 -4.80 -22.10 22.13
C GLY A 129 -5.41 -20.73 21.82
N ALA A 130 -5.47 -20.32 20.55
CA ALA A 130 -6.03 -19.02 20.18
C ALA A 130 -7.55 -18.98 20.47
N ASP A 131 -8.01 -17.87 21.04
CA ASP A 131 -9.43 -17.64 21.26
C ASP A 131 -10.14 -17.39 19.94
N ARG A 132 -10.85 -18.41 19.44
CA ARG A 132 -11.54 -18.37 18.14
C ARG A 132 -12.59 -17.26 18.08
N ASP A 133 -13.16 -16.85 19.22
CA ASP A 133 -14.17 -15.79 19.26
C ASP A 133 -13.60 -14.41 18.90
N LEU A 134 -12.28 -14.27 18.87
CA LEU A 134 -11.57 -13.07 18.47
C LEU A 134 -11.12 -13.11 17.00
N ILE A 135 -11.29 -14.23 16.28
CA ILE A 135 -10.75 -14.42 14.93
C ILE A 135 -11.86 -14.32 13.88
N HIS A 136 -11.66 -13.46 12.88
CA HIS A 136 -12.63 -13.18 11.83
C HIS A 136 -11.95 -13.11 10.47
N ILE A 137 -12.63 -13.59 9.43
CA ILE A 137 -12.18 -13.56 8.04
C ILE A 137 -13.14 -12.69 7.23
N ALA A 138 -12.57 -11.79 6.42
CA ALA A 138 -13.30 -11.06 5.39
C ALA A 138 -12.88 -11.58 4.02
N TYR A 139 -13.83 -11.81 3.12
CA TYR A 139 -13.56 -12.34 1.78
C TYR A 139 -14.49 -11.74 0.72
N SER A 140 -14.11 -11.83 -0.55
CA SER A 140 -14.91 -11.36 -1.68
C SER A 140 -14.45 -11.96 -3.00
N LEU A 141 -15.39 -12.24 -3.91
CA LEU A 141 -15.12 -12.71 -5.28
C LEU A 141 -14.65 -11.59 -6.24
N SER A 142 -14.32 -10.42 -5.70
CA SER A 142 -14.02 -9.24 -6.50
C SER A 142 -12.66 -9.29 -7.20
N LYS A 143 -11.74 -10.13 -6.72
CA LYS A 143 -10.32 -10.07 -7.11
C LYS A 143 -9.87 -11.32 -7.83
N ASP A 144 -9.92 -12.45 -7.15
CA ASP A 144 -9.58 -13.77 -7.68
C ASP A 144 -10.52 -14.24 -8.80
N PHE A 145 -11.84 -14.01 -8.66
CA PHE A 145 -12.81 -14.33 -9.72
C PHE A 145 -13.03 -13.19 -10.73
N GLY A 146 -12.48 -12.00 -10.48
CA GLY A 146 -12.69 -10.86 -11.36
C GLY A 146 -14.15 -10.40 -11.47
N LEU A 147 -14.96 -10.63 -10.43
CA LEU A 147 -16.38 -10.27 -10.39
C LEU A 147 -16.68 -9.10 -9.43
N PRO A 148 -15.94 -7.97 -9.46
CA PRO A 148 -16.22 -6.90 -8.53
C PRO A 148 -17.65 -6.41 -8.73
N GLY A 149 -18.14 -6.30 -9.98
CA GLY A 149 -19.48 -5.82 -10.34
C GLY A 149 -20.65 -6.52 -9.63
N PHE A 150 -20.44 -7.77 -9.19
CA PHE A 150 -21.48 -8.59 -8.55
C PHE A 150 -21.64 -8.31 -7.06
N ARG A 151 -20.75 -7.51 -6.47
CA ARG A 151 -20.86 -7.03 -5.07
C ARG A 151 -20.96 -8.16 -4.04
N VAL A 152 -20.22 -9.24 -4.24
CA VAL A 152 -20.22 -10.39 -3.32
C VAL A 152 -19.14 -10.21 -2.26
N GLY A 153 -19.55 -9.93 -1.04
CA GLY A 153 -18.67 -9.85 0.13
C GLY A 153 -19.15 -10.79 1.23
N ILE A 154 -18.20 -11.41 1.93
CA ILE A 154 -18.42 -12.46 2.92
C ILE A 154 -17.72 -12.05 4.21
N VAL A 155 -18.39 -12.24 5.34
CA VAL A 155 -17.81 -12.16 6.67
C VAL A 155 -17.97 -13.54 7.29
N TYR A 156 -16.86 -14.15 7.65
CA TYR A 156 -16.80 -15.43 8.34
C TYR A 156 -16.22 -15.20 9.73
N SER A 157 -16.88 -15.73 10.76
CA SER A 157 -16.52 -15.51 12.15
C SER A 157 -16.88 -16.75 12.95
N TYR A 158 -15.99 -17.15 13.87
CA TYR A 158 -16.28 -18.22 14.81
C TYR A 158 -17.15 -17.74 15.99
N ASN A 159 -17.24 -16.42 16.20
CA ASN A 159 -18.07 -15.81 17.23
C ASN A 159 -19.53 -15.65 16.78
N ASP A 160 -20.45 -16.34 17.45
CA ASP A 160 -21.88 -16.32 17.13
C ASP A 160 -22.54 -14.94 17.31
N ALA A 161 -22.09 -14.15 18.30
CA ALA A 161 -22.63 -12.81 18.51
C ALA A 161 -22.28 -11.89 17.34
N VAL A 162 -21.06 -12.00 16.82
CA VAL A 162 -20.60 -11.31 15.62
C VAL A 162 -21.40 -11.78 14.41
N VAL A 163 -21.58 -13.09 14.21
CA VAL A 163 -22.35 -13.64 13.09
C VAL A 163 -23.79 -13.12 13.12
N ALA A 164 -24.44 -13.15 14.28
CA ALA A 164 -25.81 -12.66 14.44
C ALA A 164 -25.92 -11.15 14.14
N CYS A 165 -24.97 -10.35 14.62
CA CYS A 165 -24.92 -8.91 14.36
C CYS A 165 -24.68 -8.62 12.87
N ALA A 166 -23.64 -9.23 12.27
CA ALA A 166 -23.30 -9.07 10.86
C ALA A 166 -24.44 -9.50 9.94
N ARG A 167 -25.17 -10.57 10.27
CA ARG A 167 -26.35 -11.02 9.53
C ARG A 167 -27.46 -9.96 9.56
N LYS A 168 -27.77 -9.36 10.71
CA LYS A 168 -28.76 -8.27 10.80
C LYS A 168 -28.32 -7.05 9.96
N MET A 169 -27.04 -6.69 10.05
CA MET A 169 -26.47 -5.57 9.28
C MET A 169 -26.39 -5.85 7.78
N SER A 170 -26.33 -7.11 7.37
CA SER A 170 -26.28 -7.49 5.94
C SER A 170 -27.51 -7.02 5.16
N SER A 171 -28.64 -6.75 5.84
CA SER A 171 -29.86 -6.19 5.23
C SER A 171 -29.63 -4.88 4.46
N PHE A 172 -28.61 -4.09 4.80
CA PHE A 172 -28.24 -2.86 4.10
C PHE A 172 -27.39 -3.08 2.84
N GLY A 173 -27.01 -4.32 2.53
CA GLY A 173 -26.11 -4.65 1.43
C GLY A 173 -26.14 -6.12 1.04
N LEU A 174 -27.34 -6.71 0.99
CA LEU A 174 -27.51 -8.11 0.58
C LEU A 174 -27.04 -8.33 -0.85
N VAL A 175 -26.41 -9.48 -1.09
CA VAL A 175 -26.08 -9.93 -2.44
C VAL A 175 -27.39 -10.21 -3.19
N SER A 176 -27.49 -9.75 -4.44
CA SER A 176 -28.64 -10.03 -5.31
C SER A 176 -28.95 -11.53 -5.36
N SER A 177 -30.22 -11.91 -5.18
CA SER A 177 -30.63 -13.32 -5.21
C SER A 177 -30.34 -13.98 -6.56
N GLN A 178 -30.45 -13.23 -7.67
CA GLN A 178 -30.06 -13.70 -8.99
C GLN A 178 -28.55 -14.01 -9.06
N THR A 179 -27.73 -13.13 -8.51
CA THR A 179 -26.27 -13.34 -8.40
C THR A 179 -25.96 -14.55 -7.53
N GLN A 180 -26.64 -14.73 -6.40
CA GLN A 180 -26.45 -15.90 -5.54
C GLN A 180 -26.77 -17.21 -6.28
N LEU A 181 -27.89 -17.26 -7.02
CA LEU A 181 -28.26 -18.45 -7.81
C LEU A 181 -27.22 -18.77 -8.89
N PHE A 182 -26.76 -17.75 -9.61
CA PHE A 182 -25.72 -17.91 -10.63
C PHE A 182 -24.42 -18.45 -10.02
N LEU A 183 -23.94 -17.82 -8.94
CA LEU A 183 -22.69 -18.20 -8.29
C LEU A 183 -22.78 -19.58 -7.63
N ALA A 184 -23.92 -19.95 -7.04
CA ALA A 184 -24.10 -21.28 -6.47
C ALA A 184 -23.91 -22.38 -7.53
N LYS A 185 -24.41 -22.17 -8.76
CA LYS A 185 -24.20 -23.10 -9.87
C LYS A 185 -22.76 -23.11 -10.36
N MET A 186 -22.15 -21.93 -10.54
CA MET A 186 -20.78 -21.81 -11.03
C MET A 186 -19.75 -22.37 -10.04
N LEU A 187 -19.89 -22.03 -8.76
CA LEU A 187 -18.97 -22.44 -7.69
C LEU A 187 -19.19 -23.90 -7.25
N GLY A 188 -20.38 -24.46 -7.51
CA GLY A 188 -20.69 -25.88 -7.28
C GLY A 188 -20.15 -26.83 -8.36
N ASP A 189 -19.66 -26.30 -9.48
CA ASP A 189 -18.99 -27.09 -10.52
C ASP A 189 -17.50 -27.26 -10.17
N GLU A 190 -17.17 -28.39 -9.55
CA GLU A 190 -15.81 -28.70 -9.07
C GLU A 190 -14.78 -28.76 -10.21
N GLU A 191 -15.16 -29.27 -11.39
CA GLU A 191 -14.26 -29.38 -12.54
C GLU A 191 -13.93 -27.98 -13.09
N PHE A 192 -14.95 -27.13 -13.25
CA PHE A 192 -14.76 -25.74 -13.61
C PHE A 192 -13.87 -25.02 -12.60
N MET A 193 -14.13 -25.19 -11.31
CA MET A 193 -13.38 -24.55 -10.23
C MET A 193 -11.91 -24.95 -10.20
N ALA A 194 -11.61 -26.25 -10.26
CA ALA A 194 -10.24 -26.75 -10.30
C ALA A 194 -9.47 -26.25 -11.54
N ARG A 195 -10.14 -26.21 -12.70
CA ARG A 195 -9.56 -25.66 -13.93
C ARG A 195 -9.34 -24.16 -13.84
N PHE A 196 -10.31 -23.41 -13.31
CA PHE A 196 -10.26 -21.96 -13.18
C PHE A 196 -9.11 -21.51 -12.28
N LEU A 197 -9.00 -22.08 -11.08
CA LEU A 197 -7.94 -21.71 -10.12
C LEU A 197 -6.54 -22.00 -10.68
N ARG A 198 -6.35 -23.17 -11.29
CA ARG A 198 -5.07 -23.55 -11.92
C ARG A 198 -4.70 -22.61 -13.06
N GLU A 199 -5.65 -22.32 -13.96
CA GLU A 199 -5.40 -21.47 -15.12
C GLU A 199 -5.21 -20.00 -14.72
N SER A 200 -5.97 -19.52 -13.73
CA SER A 200 -5.81 -18.17 -13.17
C SER A 200 -4.42 -17.99 -12.57
N ALA A 201 -3.98 -18.91 -11.70
CA ALA A 201 -2.63 -18.90 -11.13
C ALA A 201 -1.55 -18.92 -12.21
N ARG A 202 -1.67 -19.78 -13.23
CA ARG A 202 -0.72 -19.85 -14.35
C ARG A 202 -0.61 -18.52 -15.11
N ARG A 203 -1.74 -17.88 -15.42
CA ARG A 203 -1.77 -16.60 -16.15
C ARG A 203 -1.24 -15.45 -15.30
N LEU A 204 -1.58 -15.40 -14.01
CA LEU A 204 -1.05 -14.40 -13.09
C LEU A 204 0.46 -14.53 -12.93
N ALA A 205 1.00 -15.74 -12.79
CA ALA A 205 2.44 -15.98 -12.76
C ALA A 205 3.14 -15.48 -14.03
N ALA A 206 2.61 -15.86 -15.21
CA ALA A 206 3.17 -15.43 -16.50
C ALA A 206 3.17 -13.90 -16.65
N ARG A 207 2.07 -13.25 -16.26
CA ARG A 207 1.96 -11.79 -16.30
C ARG A 207 2.90 -11.11 -15.31
N HIS A 208 3.02 -11.62 -14.09
CA HIS A 208 3.94 -11.11 -13.07
C HIS A 208 5.40 -11.22 -13.54
N GLU A 209 5.79 -12.36 -14.11
CA GLU A 209 7.14 -12.57 -14.65
C GLU A 209 7.42 -11.63 -15.83
N MET A 210 6.49 -11.49 -16.77
CA MET A 210 6.64 -10.55 -17.90
C MET A 210 6.87 -9.11 -17.41
N PHE A 211 6.09 -8.66 -16.42
CA PHE A 211 6.23 -7.31 -15.88
C PHE A 211 7.55 -7.12 -15.13
N THR A 212 7.88 -8.03 -14.21
CA THR A 212 9.07 -7.90 -13.36
C THR A 212 10.38 -8.11 -14.13
N SER A 213 10.41 -8.99 -15.12
CA SER A 213 11.57 -9.15 -16.01
C SER A 213 11.81 -7.90 -16.86
N GLY A 214 10.76 -7.31 -17.45
CA GLY A 214 10.85 -6.07 -18.20
C GLY A 214 11.34 -4.88 -17.38
N LEU A 215 10.97 -4.79 -16.09
CA LEU A 215 11.52 -3.80 -15.16
C LEU A 215 13.00 -4.05 -14.84
N ARG A 216 13.38 -5.32 -14.68
CA ARG A 216 14.76 -5.72 -14.37
C ARG A 216 15.74 -5.36 -15.48
N GLU A 217 15.33 -5.45 -16.74
CA GLU A 217 16.11 -5.02 -17.91
C GLU A 217 16.58 -3.56 -17.82
N VAL A 218 15.82 -2.72 -17.10
CA VAL A 218 16.11 -1.28 -16.95
C VAL A 218 16.61 -0.94 -15.55
N GLY A 219 16.93 -1.95 -14.75
CA GLY A 219 17.47 -1.79 -13.40
C GLY A 219 16.44 -1.36 -12.35
N ILE A 220 15.14 -1.57 -12.60
CA ILE A 220 14.09 -1.36 -11.60
C ILE A 220 13.77 -2.70 -10.93
N GLY A 221 13.79 -2.71 -9.59
CA GLY A 221 13.42 -3.86 -8.77
C GLY A 221 11.94 -3.87 -8.39
N CYS A 222 11.47 -5.03 -7.94
CA CYS A 222 10.18 -5.19 -7.26
C CYS A 222 10.40 -6.06 -6.02
N LEU A 223 9.55 -5.89 -5.00
CA LEU A 223 9.42 -6.86 -3.92
C LEU A 223 9.03 -8.22 -4.51
N GLY A 224 9.63 -9.30 -3.99
CA GLY A 224 9.31 -10.67 -4.40
C GLY A 224 7.89 -11.05 -4.01
N GLY A 225 6.93 -10.84 -4.91
CA GLY A 225 5.53 -11.17 -4.71
C GLY A 225 5.16 -12.56 -5.27
N ASN A 226 4.27 -13.25 -4.58
CA ASN A 226 3.75 -14.57 -4.98
C ASN A 226 2.22 -14.58 -5.16
N ALA A 227 1.57 -13.43 -4.98
CA ALA A 227 0.12 -13.29 -5.00
C ALA A 227 -0.34 -11.92 -5.48
N GLY A 228 -1.65 -11.76 -5.67
CA GLY A 228 -2.28 -10.49 -6.00
C GLY A 228 -2.27 -10.17 -7.48
N LEU A 229 -2.70 -8.94 -7.80
CA LEU A 229 -2.94 -8.46 -9.17
C LEU A 229 -1.98 -7.31 -9.55
N PHE A 230 -0.92 -7.16 -8.76
CA PHE A 230 -0.02 -6.01 -8.76
C PHE A 230 1.37 -6.43 -8.27
N SER A 231 2.33 -5.53 -8.47
CA SER A 231 3.68 -5.65 -7.90
C SER A 231 4.05 -4.38 -7.14
N TRP A 232 4.84 -4.53 -6.08
CA TRP A 232 5.38 -3.43 -5.28
C TRP A 232 6.76 -3.04 -5.82
N MET A 233 6.76 -2.02 -6.67
CA MET A 233 7.92 -1.57 -7.46
C MET A 233 8.78 -0.58 -6.69
N ASP A 234 10.11 -0.76 -6.74
CA ASP A 234 11.09 0.08 -6.07
C ASP A 234 11.68 1.13 -7.01
N LEU A 235 11.27 2.39 -6.83
CA LEU A 235 11.83 3.56 -7.52
C LEU A 235 12.66 4.45 -6.60
N ARG A 236 13.08 3.97 -5.42
CA ARG A 236 13.87 4.78 -4.46
C ARG A 236 15.14 5.35 -5.09
N GLY A 237 15.78 4.60 -5.98
CA GLY A 237 16.99 5.05 -6.72
C GLY A 237 16.74 6.18 -7.73
N MET A 238 15.48 6.47 -8.05
CA MET A 238 15.07 7.56 -8.95
C MET A 238 14.60 8.81 -8.20
N LEU A 239 14.47 8.75 -6.87
CA LEU A 239 14.16 9.92 -6.09
C LEU A 239 15.38 10.84 -5.98
N ARG A 240 15.14 12.15 -6.01
CA ARG A 240 16.18 13.16 -5.71
C ARG A 240 16.54 13.14 -4.24
N GLU A 241 15.54 13.01 -3.39
CA GLU A 241 15.61 12.95 -1.93
C GLU A 241 14.61 11.91 -1.44
N LYS A 242 14.87 11.27 -0.29
CA LYS A 242 13.99 10.25 0.28
C LYS A 242 12.86 10.87 1.09
N THR A 243 12.03 11.69 0.44
CA THR A 243 10.91 12.41 1.06
C THR A 243 9.59 12.09 0.35
N ALA A 244 8.47 12.25 1.06
CA ALA A 244 7.13 12.04 0.49
C ALA A 244 6.86 13.00 -0.66
N GLU A 245 7.35 14.24 -0.56
CA GLU A 245 7.24 15.26 -1.59
C GLU A 245 7.95 14.83 -2.88
N ALA A 246 9.17 14.29 -2.78
CA ALA A 246 9.91 13.78 -3.91
C ALA A 246 9.22 12.57 -4.57
N GLU A 247 8.61 11.69 -3.78
CA GLU A 247 7.79 10.59 -4.30
C GLU A 247 6.59 11.11 -5.11
N LEU A 248 5.87 12.11 -4.59
CA LEU A 248 4.73 12.72 -5.29
C LEU A 248 5.14 13.50 -6.54
N GLU A 249 6.33 14.12 -6.54
CA GLU A 249 6.90 14.74 -7.75
C GLU A 249 7.20 13.69 -8.83
N LEU A 250 7.85 12.59 -8.46
CA LEU A 250 8.11 11.47 -9.37
C LEU A 250 6.79 10.88 -9.89
N TRP A 251 5.80 10.67 -9.02
CA TRP A 251 4.46 10.22 -9.38
C TRP A 251 3.80 11.13 -10.43
N ARG A 252 3.87 12.46 -10.25
CA ARG A 252 3.34 13.44 -11.22
C ARG A 252 4.04 13.34 -12.57
N VAL A 253 5.33 13.04 -12.61
CA VAL A 253 6.06 12.78 -13.85
C VAL A 253 5.57 11.49 -14.51
N ILE A 254 5.40 10.42 -13.75
CA ILE A 254 4.91 9.13 -14.26
C ILE A 254 3.51 9.29 -14.87
N ILE A 255 2.58 9.93 -14.17
CA ILE A 255 1.20 10.08 -14.67
C ILE A 255 1.10 11.04 -15.85
N ARG A 256 1.84 12.17 -15.86
CA ARG A 256 1.71 13.19 -16.91
C ARG A 256 2.58 12.93 -18.13
N LYS A 257 3.84 12.52 -17.93
CA LYS A 257 4.82 12.34 -19.02
C LYS A 257 4.89 10.91 -19.50
N VAL A 258 5.01 9.95 -18.58
CA VAL A 258 5.04 8.51 -18.93
C VAL A 258 3.64 8.01 -19.28
N LYS A 259 2.59 8.73 -18.85
CA LYS A 259 1.18 8.40 -19.09
C LYS A 259 0.81 7.02 -18.56
N LEU A 260 1.30 6.70 -17.37
CA LEU A 260 0.96 5.49 -16.62
C LEU A 260 0.35 5.89 -15.28
N ASN A 261 -0.82 5.35 -14.97
CA ASN A 261 -1.46 5.56 -13.69
C ASN A 261 -1.01 4.46 -12.71
N VAL A 262 -0.15 4.83 -11.76
CA VAL A 262 0.36 3.97 -10.69
C VAL A 262 0.03 4.60 -9.34
N SER A 263 0.06 3.81 -8.27
CA SER A 263 -0.25 4.32 -6.92
C SER A 263 1.05 4.51 -6.12
N PRO A 264 1.35 5.72 -5.60
CA PRO A 264 2.54 5.98 -4.80
C PRO A 264 2.43 5.36 -3.39
N GLY A 265 3.55 5.02 -2.78
CA GLY A 265 3.64 4.31 -1.51
C GLY A 265 2.99 5.07 -0.35
N THR A 266 3.12 6.39 -0.38
CA THR A 266 2.42 7.33 0.52
C THR A 266 0.91 7.14 0.54
N SER A 267 0.28 6.71 -0.56
CA SER A 267 -1.16 6.42 -0.58
C SER A 267 -1.54 5.23 0.30
N PHE A 268 -0.58 4.34 0.61
CA PHE A 268 -0.77 3.15 1.43
C PHE A 268 -0.16 3.31 2.82
N HIS A 269 0.23 4.52 3.24
CA HIS A 269 0.94 4.75 4.50
C HIS A 269 2.30 4.03 4.58
N CYS A 270 3.00 3.87 3.45
CA CYS A 270 4.38 3.37 3.49
C CYS A 270 5.30 4.45 4.07
N GLY A 271 6.00 4.15 5.16
CA GLY A 271 6.93 5.07 5.82
C GLY A 271 8.23 5.33 5.05
N GLU A 272 8.50 4.58 3.97
CA GLU A 272 9.70 4.72 3.14
C GLU A 272 9.32 5.27 1.75
N PRO A 273 9.64 6.53 1.41
CA PRO A 273 9.32 7.07 0.10
C PRO A 273 10.07 6.36 -1.04
N GLY A 274 9.38 6.17 -2.16
CA GLY A 274 9.92 5.65 -3.42
C GLY A 274 9.34 4.31 -3.86
N TRP A 275 8.34 3.78 -3.15
CA TRP A 275 7.63 2.56 -3.53
C TRP A 275 6.35 2.87 -4.30
N PHE A 276 5.99 2.00 -5.25
CA PHE A 276 4.82 2.19 -6.09
C PHE A 276 4.08 0.86 -6.33
N ARG A 277 2.76 0.84 -6.14
CA ARG A 277 1.92 -0.30 -6.58
C ARG A 277 1.59 -0.15 -8.06
N VAL A 278 1.89 -1.18 -8.84
CA VAL A 278 1.55 -1.26 -10.27
C VAL A 278 0.68 -2.48 -10.53
N CYS A 279 -0.56 -2.26 -10.97
CA CYS A 279 -1.46 -3.34 -11.37
C CYS A 279 -1.12 -3.83 -12.78
N HIS A 280 -1.12 -5.14 -12.98
CA HIS A 280 -0.73 -5.77 -14.25
C HIS A 280 -1.71 -6.85 -14.75
N ALA A 281 -2.77 -7.15 -14.01
CA ALA A 281 -3.73 -8.20 -14.35
C ALA A 281 -4.97 -7.73 -15.15
N ASN A 282 -5.03 -6.48 -15.60
CA ASN A 282 -6.23 -5.88 -16.19
C ASN A 282 -6.06 -5.42 -17.65
N MET A 283 -4.97 -5.80 -18.30
CA MET A 283 -4.67 -5.47 -19.69
C MET A 283 -4.06 -6.66 -20.45
N ASP A 284 -4.10 -6.58 -21.77
CA ASP A 284 -3.46 -7.55 -22.66
C ASP A 284 -1.93 -7.37 -22.75
N ASP A 285 -1.29 -8.30 -23.45
CA ASP A 285 0.17 -8.34 -23.61
C ASP A 285 0.70 -7.16 -24.42
N GLU A 286 -0.08 -6.69 -25.41
CA GLU A 286 0.29 -5.54 -26.23
C GLU A 286 0.37 -4.27 -25.38
N THR A 287 -0.67 -3.99 -24.60
CA THR A 287 -0.72 -2.85 -23.69
C THR A 287 0.38 -2.94 -22.64
N MET A 288 0.66 -4.14 -22.12
CA MET A 288 1.78 -4.35 -21.19
C MET A 288 3.13 -4.04 -21.86
N GLY A 289 3.33 -4.48 -23.10
CA GLY A 289 4.53 -4.18 -23.89
C GLY A 289 4.71 -2.67 -24.09
N VAL A 290 3.63 -1.94 -24.41
CA VAL A 290 3.65 -0.47 -24.52
C VAL A 290 4.03 0.18 -23.18
N ALA A 291 3.46 -0.27 -22.06
CA ALA A 291 3.77 0.26 -20.74
C ALA A 291 5.26 0.06 -20.39
N LEU A 292 5.79 -1.15 -20.59
CA LEU A 292 7.20 -1.46 -20.38
C LEU A 292 8.12 -0.63 -21.29
N SER A 293 7.75 -0.42 -22.56
CA SER A 293 8.51 0.45 -23.46
C SER A 293 8.57 1.89 -22.94
N ARG A 294 7.45 2.44 -22.48
CA ARG A 294 7.42 3.80 -21.91
C ARG A 294 8.26 3.92 -20.64
N ILE A 295 8.26 2.90 -19.78
CA ILE A 295 9.12 2.85 -18.59
C ILE A 295 10.59 2.80 -19.02
N ARG A 296 10.94 1.97 -20.00
CA ARG A 296 12.30 1.87 -20.54
C ARG A 296 12.82 3.20 -21.08
N ASP A 297 12.00 3.91 -21.86
CA ASP A 297 12.36 5.22 -22.40
C ASP A 297 12.52 6.26 -21.28
N PHE A 298 11.63 6.25 -20.30
CA PHE A 298 11.70 7.13 -19.14
C PHE A 298 12.98 6.93 -18.33
N VAL A 299 13.34 5.67 -18.03
CA VAL A 299 14.57 5.35 -17.28
C VAL A 299 15.81 5.78 -18.05
N ARG A 300 15.87 5.51 -19.36
CA ARG A 300 17.00 5.93 -20.22
C ARG A 300 17.18 7.45 -20.21
N GLN A 301 16.08 8.20 -20.36
CA GLN A 301 16.11 9.66 -20.30
C GLN A 301 16.59 10.17 -18.94
N HIS A 302 16.11 9.57 -17.85
CA HIS A 302 16.51 9.92 -16.50
C HIS A 302 18.00 9.68 -16.25
N GLN A 303 18.53 8.53 -16.68
CA GLN A 303 19.96 8.20 -16.59
C GLN A 303 20.83 9.20 -17.37
N GLN A 304 20.41 9.57 -18.59
CA GLN A 304 21.12 10.58 -19.39
C GLN A 304 21.13 11.96 -18.72
N GLN A 305 20.02 12.37 -18.11
CA GLN A 305 19.94 13.64 -17.37
C GLN A 305 20.84 13.62 -16.14
N LYS A 306 20.84 12.53 -15.37
CA LYS A 306 21.72 12.35 -14.20
C LYS A 306 23.20 12.40 -14.59
N ALA A 307 23.58 11.70 -15.67
CA ALA A 307 24.96 11.72 -16.17
C ALA A 307 25.38 13.11 -16.67
N LYS A 308 24.49 13.85 -17.34
CA LYS A 308 24.74 15.25 -17.73
C LYS A 308 24.95 16.13 -16.49
N ALA A 309 24.06 16.07 -15.51
CA ALA A 309 24.17 16.86 -14.28
C ALA A 309 25.47 16.59 -13.52
N GLN A 310 25.89 15.32 -13.42
CA GLN A 310 27.17 14.93 -12.81
C GLN A 310 28.37 15.48 -13.58
N ARG A 311 28.36 15.45 -14.92
CA ARG A 311 29.42 16.04 -15.76
C ARG A 311 29.52 17.56 -15.59
N TRP A 312 28.38 18.25 -15.48
CA TRP A 312 28.36 19.70 -15.24
C TRP A 312 28.86 20.05 -13.83
N ALA A 313 28.46 19.31 -12.80
CA ALA A 313 28.95 19.47 -11.44
C ALA A 313 30.48 19.24 -11.35
N ALA A 314 30.99 18.20 -12.02
CA ALA A 314 32.44 17.93 -12.08
C ALA A 314 33.23 19.04 -12.79
N ARG A 315 32.64 19.69 -13.82
CA ARG A 315 33.25 20.83 -14.50
C ARG A 315 33.16 22.14 -13.70
N GLY A 316 32.14 22.31 -12.86
CA GLY A 316 31.98 23.46 -11.98
C GLY A 316 33.00 23.52 -10.83
N HIS A 317 33.70 22.41 -10.54
CA HIS A 317 34.81 22.34 -9.58
C HIS A 317 36.18 22.65 -10.19
N LEU A 318 36.27 23.04 -11.47
CA LEU A 318 37.48 23.66 -12.02
C LEU A 318 37.55 25.10 -11.50
N HIS A 319 38.30 25.28 -10.41
CA HIS A 319 38.72 26.60 -9.94
C HIS A 319 39.37 27.35 -11.11
N LEU A 320 38.74 28.43 -11.60
CA LEU A 320 39.46 29.42 -12.39
C LEU A 320 40.53 30.01 -11.49
N SER A 321 41.77 29.55 -11.64
CA SER A 321 42.93 30.20 -11.05
C SER A 321 43.19 31.50 -11.81
N LEU A 322 42.47 32.56 -11.45
CA LEU A 322 42.88 33.91 -11.80
C LEU A 322 44.13 34.22 -10.97
N GLN A 323 45.30 34.14 -11.61
CA GLN A 323 46.54 34.68 -11.05
C GLN A 323 46.35 36.18 -10.81
N ARG A 324 46.18 36.58 -9.55
CA ARG A 324 46.31 37.98 -9.13
C ARG A 324 47.77 38.39 -9.28
N HIS A 325 48.10 39.12 -10.35
CA HIS A 325 49.26 40.00 -10.35
C HIS A 325 48.86 41.30 -9.64
N GLY A 326 49.59 41.63 -8.57
CA GLY A 326 49.40 42.86 -7.81
C GLY A 326 50.04 44.07 -8.48
N ALA A 327 49.40 45.23 -8.32
CA ALA A 327 50.03 46.54 -8.36
C ALA A 327 49.19 47.56 -7.58
N MET A 328 49.90 48.57 -7.07
CA MET A 328 49.58 49.50 -5.99
C MET A 328 48.46 50.54 -6.24
N ALA A 329 47.85 50.93 -5.11
CA ALA A 329 47.48 52.29 -4.65
C ALA A 329 46.76 53.29 -5.59
N SER A 330 45.62 53.84 -5.12
CA SER A 330 45.50 55.25 -4.69
C SER A 330 44.09 55.58 -4.20
N GLN A 331 44.02 56.58 -3.34
CA GLN A 331 42.92 57.16 -2.58
C GLN A 331 41.72 57.63 -3.44
N TYR A 332 40.52 57.72 -2.85
CA TYR A 332 39.72 58.98 -2.80
C TYR A 332 38.55 58.86 -1.81
N HIS A 333 38.24 60.01 -1.22
CA HIS A 333 37.40 60.26 -0.05
C HIS A 333 35.87 60.15 -0.25
N ALA A 334 35.23 59.95 0.89
CA ALA A 334 33.84 60.17 1.31
C ALA A 334 32.96 61.17 0.51
N LEU A 335 31.67 60.85 0.45
CA LEU A 335 30.55 61.80 0.63
C LEU A 335 29.30 61.04 1.15
N SER A 336 28.40 61.80 1.76
CA SER A 336 27.60 61.51 2.95
C SER A 336 26.07 61.43 2.73
N SER A 337 25.41 60.45 3.37
CA SER A 337 24.15 60.54 4.18
C SER A 337 22.79 60.92 3.49
N PRO A 338 21.61 60.95 4.18
CA PRO A 338 20.65 59.83 4.31
C PRO A 338 19.14 60.21 4.13
N MET A 339 18.20 59.24 4.13
CA MET A 339 16.83 59.31 4.71
C MET A 339 16.09 57.98 4.44
N ALA A 340 15.69 57.15 5.42
CA ALA A 340 14.70 57.31 6.50
C ALA A 340 13.22 57.10 6.06
N ALA A 341 12.71 55.91 6.41
CA ALA A 341 11.38 55.55 6.92
C ALA A 341 10.10 56.15 6.30
N LEU A 342 9.12 55.28 5.99
CA LEU A 342 7.72 55.45 6.36
C LEU A 342 6.94 54.12 6.26
N LEU A 343 5.90 54.04 7.06
CA LEU A 343 5.23 52.86 7.60
C LEU A 343 4.10 52.29 6.70
N SER A 344 3.78 51.01 6.94
CA SER A 344 2.57 50.23 6.57
C SER A 344 1.27 50.83 7.18
N PRO A 345 0.02 50.28 7.05
CA PRO A 345 -0.55 49.14 6.27
C PRO A 345 -1.86 49.47 5.52
N GLN A 346 -2.39 48.52 4.72
CA GLN A 346 -3.81 48.06 4.76
C GLN A 346 -4.14 47.02 3.67
N SER A 347 -4.58 45.84 4.11
CA SER A 347 -5.37 44.87 3.32
C SER A 347 -6.87 45.19 3.45
N PRO A 348 -7.70 44.65 2.55
CA PRO A 348 -8.87 43.92 3.05
C PRO A 348 -9.13 42.58 2.35
N LEU A 349 -9.54 41.63 3.20
CA LEU A 349 -10.19 40.36 2.88
C LEU A 349 -11.59 40.59 2.28
N VAL A 350 -12.04 39.68 1.41
CA VAL A 350 -13.46 39.55 1.05
C VAL A 350 -13.91 38.11 1.29
N HIS A 351 -14.98 37.98 2.08
CA HIS A 351 -15.68 36.75 2.44
C HIS A 351 -16.60 36.24 1.32
N ALA A 352 -16.84 34.92 1.34
CA ALA A 352 -17.80 34.21 0.51
C ALA A 352 -19.27 34.48 0.93
N ALA A 353 -20.20 34.31 -0.01
CA ALA A 353 -21.65 34.31 0.25
C ALA A 353 -22.34 33.06 -0.33
N SER A 354 -23.16 32.47 0.55
CA SER A 354 -24.27 31.50 0.41
C SER A 354 -24.04 30.17 -0.30
#